data_AF-A0A940QZX0-F1
#
_entry.id   AF-A0A940QZX0-F1
#
_cell.length_a   1.000
_cell.length_b   1.000
_cell.length_c   1.000
_cell.angle_alpha   90.00
_cell.angle_beta   90.00
_cell.angle_gamma   90.00
#
_symmetry.space_group_name_H-M   'P 1'
#
loop_
_entity.id
_entity.type
_entity.pdbx_description
1 polymer ?
#
loop_
_entity_poly.entity_id
_entity_poly.type
_entity_poly.pdbx_seq_one_letter_code
_entity_poly.pdbx_strand_id
1 'polypeptide(L)' 'MKLNFFNQDSSSYRYRWFIVIVLAITTFMAWHDLTGGRMFAFSGQQQWSSSGPGYHK' A
#
# COMPACT_ATOMS: atom_id res chain seq x y z
N MET A 1 -8.87 8.66 27.50
CA MET A 1 -8.19 7.41 27.07
C MET A 1 -6.89 7.79 26.37
N LYS A 2 -5.71 7.38 26.89
CA LYS A 2 -4.42 7.64 26.25
C LYS A 2 -4.05 6.42 25.41
N LEU A 3 -4.33 6.48 24.12
CA LEU A 3 -4.10 5.37 23.19
C LEU A 3 -2.62 5.32 22.82
N ASN A 4 -1.91 4.33 23.38
CA ASN A 4 -0.49 4.13 23.16
C ASN A 4 -0.21 2.63 22.97
N PHE A 5 0.05 2.24 21.73
CA PHE A 5 0.34 0.86 21.33
C PHE A 5 1.77 0.42 21.68
N PHE A 6 2.64 1.34 22.07
CA PHE A 6 4.04 1.08 22.43
C PHE A 6 4.26 1.08 23.95
N ASN A 7 3.23 1.35 24.75
CA ASN A 7 3.30 1.20 26.20
C ASN A 7 3.25 -0.29 26.57
N GLN A 8 4.23 -0.78 27.35
CA GLN A 8 4.35 -2.19 27.76
C GLN A 8 3.16 -2.68 28.60
N ASP A 9 2.56 -1.79 29.39
CA ASP A 9 1.41 -2.12 30.25
C ASP A 9 0.08 -2.20 29.49
N SER A 10 0.09 -1.83 28.21
CA SER A 10 -1.11 -1.86 27.36
C SER A 10 -1.36 -3.26 26.83
N SER A 11 -2.61 -3.72 26.88
CA SER A 11 -3.04 -4.97 26.22
C SER A 11 -2.71 -4.98 24.72
N SER A 12 -2.65 -3.79 24.11
CA SER A 12 -2.33 -3.62 22.69
C SER A 12 -0.83 -3.73 22.38
N TYR A 13 0.06 -3.75 23.39
CA TYR A 13 1.51 -3.83 23.21
C TYR A 13 1.96 -5.07 22.44
N ARG A 14 1.25 -6.20 22.62
CA ARG A 14 1.50 -7.46 21.90
C ARG A 14 1.33 -7.29 20.39
N TYR A 15 0.48 -6.37 19.94
CA TYR A 15 0.14 -6.16 18.54
C TYR A 15 0.85 -4.95 17.91
N ARG A 16 1.78 -4.29 18.62
CA ARG A 16 2.45 -3.07 18.13
C ARG A 16 3.06 -3.23 16.74
N TRP A 17 3.71 -4.35 16.47
CA TRP A 17 4.34 -4.61 15.17
C TRP A 17 3.33 -4.92 14.07
N PHE A 18 2.23 -5.59 14.41
CA PHE A 18 1.12 -5.78 13.48
C PHE A 18 0.54 -4.43 13.04
N ILE A 19 0.31 -3.53 14.01
CA ILE A 19 -0.18 -2.17 13.73
C ILE A 19 0.80 -1.39 12.84
N VAL A 20 2.10 -1.46 13.15
CA VAL A 20 3.16 -0.81 12.35
C VAL A 20 3.16 -1.33 10.91
N ILE A 21 3.07 -2.65 10.71
CA ILE A 21 3.07 -3.26 9.38
C ILE A 21 1.82 -2.86 8.58
N VAL A 22 0.64 -2.91 9.19
CA VAL A 22 -0.62 -2.51 8.53
C VAL A 22 -0.57 -1.04 8.12
N LEU A 23 -0.08 -0.16 9.00
CA LEU A 23 0.10 1.26 8.68
C LEU A 23 1.11 1.48 7.56
N ALA A 24 2.21 0.73 7.55
CA ALA A 24 3.20 0.81 6.48
C ALA A 24 2.63 0.38 5.12
N ILE A 25 1.93 -0.75 5.05
CA ILE A 25 1.33 -1.27 3.82
C ILE A 25 0.26 -0.29 3.29
N THR A 26 -0.65 0.17 4.16
CA THR A 26 -1.72 1.09 3.76
C THR A 26 -1.17 2.44 3.28
N THR A 27 -0.16 2.98 3.96
CA THR A 27 0.50 4.23 3.54
C THR A 27 1.21 4.05 2.20
N PHE A 28 1.93 2.93 2.02
CA PHE A 28 2.58 2.59 0.76
C PHE A 28 1.56 2.45 -0.37
N MET A 29 0.40 1.84 -0.10
CA MET A 29 -0.73 1.76 -1.04
C MET A 29 -1.29 3.10 -1.44
N ALA A 30 -1.62 3.93 -0.46
CA ALA A 30 -2.13 5.27 -0.72
C ALA A 30 -1.13 6.13 -1.50
N TRP A 31 0.16 6.06 -1.17
CA TRP A 31 1.19 6.81 -1.87
C TRP A 31 1.27 6.47 -3.36
N HIS A 32 1.25 5.18 -3.70
CA HIS A 32 1.30 4.73 -5.09
C HIS A 32 0.04 5.09 -5.87
N ASP A 33 -1.14 5.05 -5.22
CA ASP A 33 -2.40 5.51 -5.82
C ASP A 33 -2.35 7.00 -6.16
N LEU A 34 -1.87 7.85 -5.23
CA LEU A 34 -1.78 9.30 -5.41
C LEU A 34 -0.71 9.73 -6.42
N THR A 35 0.41 9.00 -6.50
CA THR A 35 1.53 9.35 -7.38
C THR A 35 1.44 8.69 -8.75
N GLY A 36 0.49 7.76 -8.96
CA GLY A 36 0.35 6.99 -10.19
C GLY A 36 1.49 6.00 -10.45
N GLY A 37 2.36 5.77 -9.47
CA GLY A 37 3.46 4.82 -9.57
C GLY A 37 2.95 3.39 -9.52
N ARG A 38 3.36 2.54 -10.46
CA ARG A 38 3.02 1.11 -10.43
C ARG A 38 3.83 0.38 -9.38
N MET A 39 3.15 -0.26 -8.44
CA MET A 39 3.78 -1.08 -7.39
C MET A 39 4.52 -2.29 -7.94
N PHE A 40 3.93 -2.92 -8.96
CA PHE A 40 4.46 -4.10 -9.62
C PHE A 40 4.58 -3.77 -11.10
N ALA A 41 5.73 -3.21 -11.49
CA ALA A 41 6.11 -3.06 -12.88
C ALA A 41 7.32 -3.96 -13.12
N PHE A 42 7.06 -5.25 -13.36
CA PHE A 42 8.11 -6.13 -13.86
C PHE A 42 8.38 -5.79 -15.32
N SER A 43 9.65 -5.69 -15.70
CA SER A 43 10.11 -5.51 -17.08
C SER A 43 9.67 -6.69 -17.94
N GLY A 44 8.42 -6.69 -18.41
CA GLY A 44 7.83 -7.79 -19.16
C GLY A 44 6.31 -7.97 -19.01
N GLN A 45 5.65 -7.25 -18.10
CA GLN A 45 4.18 -7.34 -18.01
C GLN A 45 3.51 -6.47 -19.07
N GLN A 46 2.96 -7.13 -20.10
CA GLN A 46 2.04 -6.49 -21.05
C GLN A 46 0.79 -6.04 -20.30
N GLN A 47 0.64 -4.73 -20.12
CA GLN A 47 -0.57 -4.16 -19.56
C GLN A 47 -1.69 -4.26 -20.60
N TRP A 48 -2.72 -5.05 -20.31
CA TRP A 48 -3.93 -5.06 -21.12
C TRP A 48 -4.64 -3.71 -20.94
N SER A 49 -4.62 -2.85 -21.96
CA SER A 49 -5.47 -1.65 -22.03
C SER A 49 -6.66 -1.92 -22.94
N SER A 50 -7.88 -1.79 -22.42
CA SER A 50 -9.12 -1.90 -23.20
C SER A 50 -9.44 -0.63 -23.99
N SER A 51 -8.46 0.22 -24.28
CA SER A 51 -8.60 1.29 -25.26
C SER A 51 -9.04 0.61 -26.57
N GLY A 52 -10.33 0.74 -26.89
CA GLY A 52 -10.95 0.16 -28.08
C GLY A 52 -10.22 0.56 -29.36
N PRO A 53 -10.64 0.09 -30.54
CA PRO A 53 -9.89 0.17 -31.79
C PRO A 53 -9.32 1.57 -32.05
N GLY A 54 -8.08 1.78 -31.61
CA GLY A 54 -7.41 3.06 -31.57
C GLY A 54 -6.17 2.94 -32.43
N TYR A 55 -6.30 3.45 -33.65
CA TYR A 55 -5.24 3.51 -34.64
C TYR A 55 -3.92 4.02 -34.04
N HIS A 56 -2.89 3.20 -34.12
CA HIS A 56 -1.51 3.67 -34.11
C HIS A 56 -1.00 3.56 -35.54
N LYS A 57 -0.73 4.70 -36.18
CA LYS A 57 0.03 4.77 -37.44
C LYS A 57 1.49 4.44 -37.17
#